data_AF-M0IYY5-F1
#
_entry.id   AF-M0IYY5-F1
#
_cell.length_a   1.000
_cell.length_b   1.000
_cell.length_c   1.000
_cell.angle_alpha   90.00
_cell.angle_beta   90.00
_cell.angle_gamma   90.00
#
_symmetry.space_group_name_H-M   'P 1'
#
loop_
_entity.id
_entity.type
_entity.pdbx_description
1 polymer ?
#
loop_
_entity_poly.entity_id
_entity_poly.type
_entity_poly.pdbx_seq_one_letter_code
_entity_poly.pdbx_strand_id
1 'polypeptide(L)'
;MVLLLLVATQLPDIIDKPLAWTVALLPSGRMLAHSLVVSLPMLTVVVLLAARWGYVRSAAVFSAGYLSHIAGDFYPIVWLGTEYYFFPNLFWPLSAANPDRTPSFAAHSPDSLLSLVVPMAVFGLAISYSLATVYQRHGRSFAEIPPR
;
A
#
# COMPACT_ATOMS: atom_id res chain seq x y z
N MET A 1 8.06 -10.70 6.60
CA MET A 1 7.29 -9.55 7.13
C MET A 1 7.55 -8.29 6.34
N VAL A 2 8.81 -7.93 6.07
CA VAL A 2 9.12 -6.75 5.25
C VAL A 2 8.56 -6.84 3.82
N LEU A 3 8.68 -7.98 3.13
CA LEU A 3 8.01 -8.18 1.83
C LEU A 3 6.49 -7.94 1.88
N LEU A 4 5.84 -8.42 2.95
CA LEU A 4 4.40 -8.24 3.12
C LEU A 4 4.06 -6.76 3.30
N LEU A 5 4.87 -6.01 4.06
CA LEU A 5 4.72 -4.57 4.22
C LEU A 5 4.94 -3.84 2.89
N LEU A 6 5.98 -4.19 2.13
CA LEU A 6 6.25 -3.61 0.82
C LEU A 6 5.05 -3.81 -0.11
N VAL A 7 4.51 -5.02 -0.19
CA VAL A 7 3.32 -5.28 -1.02
C VAL A 7 2.10 -4.52 -0.49
N ALA A 8 1.85 -4.60 0.82
CA ALA A 8 0.66 -4.01 1.42
C ALA A 8 0.61 -2.49 1.29
N THR A 9 1.74 -1.80 1.45
CA THR A 9 1.79 -0.35 1.29
C THR A 9 1.56 0.05 -0.16
N GLN A 10 2.06 -0.69 -1.15
CA GLN A 10 1.87 -0.30 -2.55
C GLN A 10 0.47 -0.64 -3.10
N LEU A 11 -0.26 -1.53 -2.44
CA LEU A 11 -1.49 -2.10 -3.00
C LEU A 11 -2.58 -1.06 -3.33
N PRO A 12 -2.86 -0.04 -2.51
CA PRO A 12 -3.86 0.98 -2.85
C PRO A 12 -3.55 1.69 -4.18
N ASP A 13 -2.28 2.06 -4.38
CA ASP A 13 -1.81 2.74 -5.59
C ASP A 13 -1.84 1.83 -6.82
N ILE A 14 -1.45 0.56 -6.66
CA ILE A 14 -1.48 -0.42 -7.75
C ILE A 14 -2.91 -0.66 -8.25
N ILE A 15 -3.92 -0.47 -7.39
CA ILE A 15 -5.33 -0.58 -7.79
C ILE A 15 -5.81 0.73 -8.40
N ASP A 16 -5.74 1.83 -7.65
CA ASP A 16 -6.43 3.05 -8.03
C ASP A 16 -5.77 3.76 -9.22
N LYS A 17 -4.43 3.84 -9.25
CA LYS A 17 -3.72 4.62 -10.27
C LYS A 17 -3.88 4.02 -11.68
N PRO A 18 -3.71 2.71 -11.93
CA PRO A 18 -3.97 2.16 -13.25
C PRO A 18 -5.44 2.32 -13.67
N LEU A 19 -6.38 2.10 -12.75
CA LEU A 19 -7.81 2.24 -13.02
C LEU A 19 -8.21 3.68 -13.35
N ALA A 20 -7.57 4.67 -12.74
CA ALA A 20 -7.83 6.08 -13.01
C ALA A 20 -7.04 6.63 -14.21
N TRP A 21 -5.74 6.32 -14.30
CA TRP A 21 -4.81 7.00 -15.21
C TRP A 21 -4.58 6.28 -16.53
N THR A 22 -4.90 4.98 -16.62
CA THR A 22 -4.67 4.19 -17.84
C THR A 22 -5.97 3.86 -18.55
N VAL A 23 -6.96 3.35 -17.81
CA VAL A 23 -8.23 2.89 -18.39
C VAL A 23 -9.42 3.81 -18.07
N ALA A 24 -9.20 4.89 -17.32
CA ALA A 24 -10.19 5.93 -16.99
C ALA A 24 -11.52 5.38 -16.40
N LEU A 25 -11.45 4.26 -15.67
CA LEU A 25 -12.60 3.67 -14.98
C LEU A 25 -12.93 4.42 -13.68
N LEU A 26 -11.91 4.96 -13.02
CA LEU A 26 -12.07 5.77 -11.81
C LEU A 26 -11.76 7.25 -12.12
N PRO A 27 -12.50 8.19 -11.51
CA PRO A 27 -12.23 9.62 -11.69
C PRO A 27 -10.95 10.08 -10.96
N SER A 28 -10.44 9.33 -9.98
CA SER A 28 -9.22 9.64 -9.25
C SER A 28 -8.42 8.38 -8.89
N GLY A 29 -7.10 8.49 -8.97
CA GLY A 29 -6.11 7.49 -8.56
C GLY A 29 -5.91 7.42 -7.05
N ARG A 30 -6.72 8.14 -6.28
CA ARG A 30 -6.80 8.09 -4.81
C ARG A 30 -8.27 8.09 -4.40
N MET A 31 -8.97 6.96 -4.57
CA MET A 31 -10.42 6.88 -4.37
C MET A 31 -10.91 5.51 -3.89
N LEU A 32 -10.87 4.48 -4.73
CA LEU A 32 -11.55 3.20 -4.45
C LEU A 32 -10.82 2.44 -3.33
N ALA A 33 -9.55 2.10 -3.56
CA ALA A 33 -8.71 1.38 -2.62
C ALA A 33 -8.24 2.28 -1.46
N HIS A 34 -8.22 3.59 -1.67
CA HIS A 34 -7.90 4.58 -0.64
C HIS A 34 -9.08 4.95 0.27
N SER A 35 -10.31 4.58 -0.07
CA SER A 35 -11.46 4.83 0.79
C SER A 35 -11.44 3.97 2.05
N LEU A 36 -11.66 4.57 3.22
CA LEU A 36 -11.86 3.85 4.48
C LEU A 36 -13.18 3.07 4.51
N VAL A 37 -14.20 3.55 3.80
CA VAL A 37 -15.49 2.88 3.70
C VAL A 37 -15.36 1.56 2.95
N VAL A 38 -14.46 1.48 1.97
CA VAL A 38 -14.18 0.26 1.19
C VAL A 38 -13.10 -0.59 1.85
N SER A 39 -11.98 0.03 2.24
CA SER A 39 -10.81 -0.69 2.73
C SER A 39 -11.02 -1.31 4.11
N LEU A 40 -11.72 -0.66 5.05
CA LEU A 40 -11.90 -1.23 6.39
C LEU A 40 -12.71 -2.54 6.38
N PRO A 41 -13.86 -2.64 5.68
CA PRO A 41 -14.55 -3.92 5.53
C PRO A 41 -13.69 -4.98 4.82
N MET A 42 -12.98 -4.60 3.75
CA MET A 42 -12.10 -5.51 3.00
C MET A 42 -10.98 -6.07 3.89
N LEU A 43 -10.29 -5.21 4.64
CA LEU A 43 -9.25 -5.61 5.59
C LEU A 43 -9.81 -6.46 6.72
N THR A 44 -11.03 -6.16 7.19
CA THR A 44 -11.72 -6.99 8.18
C THR A 44 -11.93 -8.41 7.66
N VAL A 45 -12.42 -8.56 6.42
CA VAL A 45 -12.56 -9.87 5.77
C VAL A 45 -11.22 -10.58 5.65
N VAL A 46 -10.16 -9.88 5.23
CA VAL A 46 -8.80 -10.44 5.14
C VAL A 46 -8.33 -10.98 6.50
N VAL A 47 -8.52 -10.21 7.57
CA VAL A 47 -8.15 -10.63 8.94
C VAL A 47 -8.96 -11.84 9.39
N LEU A 48 -10.29 -11.84 9.17
CA LEU A 48 -11.17 -12.95 9.56
C LEU A 48 -10.81 -14.25 8.82
N LEU A 49 -10.54 -14.17 7.52
CA LEU A 49 -10.13 -15.33 6.72
C LEU A 49 -8.74 -15.81 7.14
N ALA A 50 -7.77 -14.91 7.30
CA ALA A 50 -6.44 -15.27 7.76
C ALA A 50 -6.45 -15.89 9.16
N ALA A 51 -7.35 -15.45 10.04
CA ALA A 51 -7.53 -16.02 11.37
C ALA A 51 -7.93 -17.50 11.31
N ARG A 52 -8.81 -17.87 10.37
CA ARG A 52 -9.25 -19.27 10.17
C ARG A 52 -8.11 -20.20 9.76
N TRP A 53 -7.04 -19.67 9.19
CA TRP A 53 -5.86 -20.44 8.75
C TRP A 53 -4.62 -20.20 9.61
N GLY A 54 -4.74 -19.54 10.77
CA GLY A 54 -3.62 -19.32 11.69
C GLY A 54 -2.66 -18.19 11.29
N TYR A 55 -3.03 -17.32 10.33
CA TYR A 55 -2.19 -16.24 9.81
C TYR A 55 -2.53 -14.85 10.37
N VAL A 56 -3.15 -14.76 11.55
CA VAL A 56 -3.60 -13.49 12.19
C VAL A 56 -2.48 -12.44 12.21
N ARG A 57 -1.27 -12.84 12.63
CA ARG A 57 -0.12 -11.91 12.70
C ARG A 57 0.23 -11.31 11.35
N SER A 58 0.24 -12.13 10.28
CA SER A 58 0.52 -11.64 8.93
C SER A 58 -0.58 -10.70 8.45
N ALA A 59 -1.86 -11.02 8.70
CA ALA A 59 -2.97 -10.15 8.33
C ALA A 59 -2.96 -8.81 9.08
N ALA A 60 -2.55 -8.79 10.36
CA ALA A 60 -2.37 -7.55 11.11
C ALA A 60 -1.26 -6.67 10.51
N VAL A 61 -0.11 -7.29 10.17
CA VAL A 61 1.01 -6.58 9.51
C VAL A 61 0.61 -6.05 8.13
N PHE A 62 -0.11 -6.85 7.35
CA PHE A 62 -0.66 -6.43 6.05
C PHE A 62 -1.61 -5.24 6.21
N SER A 63 -2.58 -5.34 7.12
CA SER A 63 -3.57 -4.27 7.35
C SER A 63 -2.91 -2.99 7.84
N ALA A 64 -1.92 -3.09 8.72
CA ALA A 64 -1.14 -1.94 9.17
C ALA A 64 -0.36 -1.29 8.02
N GLY A 65 0.27 -2.08 7.14
CA GLY A 65 0.95 -1.57 5.96
C GLY A 65 -0.01 -0.83 5.02
N TYR A 66 -1.15 -1.45 4.71
CA TYR A 66 -2.18 -0.86 3.85
C TYR A 66 -2.72 0.46 4.42
N LEU A 67 -3.10 0.48 5.70
CA LEU A 67 -3.63 1.67 6.36
C LEU A 67 -2.58 2.76 6.54
N SER A 68 -1.30 2.40 6.72
CA SER A 68 -0.21 3.38 6.80
C SER A 68 0.01 4.11 5.48
N HIS A 69 -0.20 3.44 4.33
CA HIS A 69 -0.16 4.10 3.02
C HIS A 69 -1.28 5.14 2.90
N ILE A 70 -2.52 4.75 3.22
CA ILE A 70 -3.66 5.68 3.23
C ILE A 70 -3.38 6.86 4.18
N ALA A 71 -2.90 6.58 5.40
CA ALA A 71 -2.57 7.63 6.35
C ALA A 71 -1.48 8.58 5.82
N GLY A 72 -0.47 8.06 5.12
CA GLY A 72 0.56 8.87 4.47
C GLY A 72 0.00 9.75 3.36
N ASP A 73 -0.88 9.22 2.52
CA ASP A 73 -1.49 9.97 1.41
C ASP A 73 -2.48 11.05 1.88
N PHE A 74 -3.16 10.80 2.99
CA PHE A 74 -4.15 11.69 3.59
C PHE A 74 -3.61 12.46 4.81
N TYR A 75 -2.30 12.42 5.04
CA TYR A 75 -1.65 13.17 6.12
C TYR A 75 -1.97 14.68 6.13
N PRO A 76 -2.27 15.36 5.00
CA PRO A 76 -2.58 16.79 5.03
C PRO A 76 -3.88 17.14 5.76
N ILE A 77 -4.76 16.17 6.01
CA ILE A 77 -5.98 16.37 6.82
C ILE A 77 -5.64 16.90 8.22
N VAL A 78 -4.47 16.58 8.76
CA VAL A 78 -4.07 17.01 10.11
C VAL A 78 -4.00 18.54 10.23
N TRP A 79 -3.71 19.28 9.15
CA TRP A 79 -3.69 20.75 9.13
C TRP A 79 -4.75 21.39 8.25
N LEU A 80 -5.15 20.76 7.15
CA LEU A 80 -6.18 21.30 6.25
C LEU A 80 -7.60 20.87 6.66
N GLY A 81 -7.75 19.84 7.49
CA GLY A 81 -9.04 19.27 7.82
C GLY A 81 -9.81 18.83 6.57
N THR A 82 -11.07 19.22 6.51
CA THR A 82 -11.98 18.94 5.39
C THR A 82 -11.65 19.71 4.11
N GLU A 83 -10.82 20.74 4.19
CA GLU A 83 -10.39 21.55 3.02
C GLU A 83 -9.31 20.86 2.19
N TYR A 84 -8.77 19.74 2.67
CA TYR A 84 -7.88 18.94 1.85
C TYR A 84 -8.62 18.44 0.60
N TYR A 85 -8.10 18.73 -0.58
CA TYR A 85 -8.80 18.46 -1.85
C TYR A 85 -9.26 17.00 -2.01
N PHE A 86 -8.49 16.02 -1.56
CA PHE A 86 -8.90 14.62 -1.66
C PHE A 86 -9.71 14.10 -0.47
N PHE A 87 -9.98 14.93 0.55
CA PHE A 87 -10.71 14.54 1.77
C PHE A 87 -12.00 13.74 1.49
N PRO A 88 -12.88 14.16 0.56
CA PRO A 88 -14.12 13.41 0.28
C PRO A 88 -13.85 11.97 -0.22
N ASN A 89 -12.73 11.74 -0.91
CA ASN A 89 -12.38 10.46 -1.50
C ASN A 89 -12.12 9.39 -0.42
N LEU A 90 -11.70 9.79 0.78
CA LEU A 90 -11.51 8.89 1.93
C LEU A 90 -12.82 8.21 2.36
N PHE A 91 -13.96 8.82 2.01
CA PHE A 91 -15.29 8.36 2.40
C PHE A 91 -16.13 7.87 1.21
N TRP A 92 -15.54 7.72 0.02
CA TRP A 92 -16.27 7.16 -1.13
C TRP A 92 -16.74 5.73 -0.85
N PRO A 93 -17.96 5.30 -1.20
CA PRO A 93 -18.97 5.98 -2.01
C PRO A 93 -19.98 6.84 -1.21
N LEU A 94 -19.78 7.03 0.09
CA LEU A 94 -20.69 7.87 0.90
C LEU A 94 -20.58 9.36 0.53
N SER A 95 -19.41 9.78 0.08
CA SER A 95 -19.14 11.11 -0.46
C SER A 95 -18.74 11.03 -1.93
N ALA A 96 -19.14 12.03 -2.72
CA ALA A 96 -18.66 12.19 -4.08
C ALA A 96 -17.15 12.44 -4.08
N ALA A 97 -16.41 11.65 -4.85
CA ALA A 97 -14.97 11.78 -4.94
C ALA A 97 -14.58 12.97 -5.83
N ASN A 98 -13.56 13.71 -5.42
CA ASN A 98 -12.92 14.71 -6.25
C ASN A 98 -12.01 14.01 -7.28
N PRO A 99 -12.10 14.37 -8.57
CA PRO A 99 -11.29 13.76 -9.61
C PRO A 99 -9.83 14.25 -9.54
N ASP A 100 -8.93 13.48 -10.13
CA ASP A 100 -7.57 13.98 -10.34
C ASP A 100 -7.57 15.14 -11.32
N ARG A 101 -6.82 16.20 -11.00
CA ARG A 101 -6.71 17.38 -11.87
C ARG A 101 -5.99 17.05 -13.19
N THR A 102 -5.07 16.10 -13.14
CA THR A 102 -4.23 15.67 -14.27
C THR A 102 -4.01 14.15 -14.22
N PRO A 103 -4.98 13.33 -14.65
CA PRO A 103 -4.91 11.87 -14.53
C PRO A 103 -3.94 11.28 -15.56
N SER A 104 -2.65 11.21 -15.21
CA SER A 104 -1.67 10.47 -15.99
C SER A 104 -0.42 10.14 -15.17
N PHE A 105 0.24 9.02 -15.50
CA PHE A 105 1.55 8.70 -14.96
C PHE A 105 2.62 9.73 -15.39
N ALA A 106 2.54 10.23 -16.62
CA ALA A 106 3.48 11.22 -17.14
C ALA A 106 3.38 12.56 -16.41
N ALA A 107 2.18 13.01 -16.05
CA ALA A 107 1.99 14.25 -15.29
C ALA A 107 2.53 14.17 -13.85
N HIS A 108 2.72 12.96 -13.32
CA HIS A 108 3.27 12.72 -11.97
C HIS A 108 4.68 12.12 -12.04
N SER A 109 5.37 12.26 -13.17
CA SER A 109 6.76 11.84 -13.29
C SER A 109 7.67 12.71 -12.40
N PRO A 110 8.73 12.14 -11.81
CA PRO A 110 9.66 12.93 -11.01
C PRO A 110 10.30 14.05 -11.85
N ASP A 111 10.43 15.24 -11.27
CA ASP A 111 11.06 16.39 -11.93
C ASP A 111 12.54 16.14 -12.29
N SER A 112 13.18 15.18 -11.63
CA SER A 112 14.56 14.77 -11.90
C SER A 112 14.83 13.34 -11.44
N LEU A 113 15.87 12.68 -11.98
CA LEU A 113 16.31 11.39 -11.48
C LEU A 113 16.83 11.44 -10.03
N LEU A 114 17.27 12.62 -9.57
CA LEU A 114 17.78 12.80 -8.21
C LEU A 114 16.69 12.65 -7.15
N SER A 115 15.44 13.07 -7.45
CA SER A 115 14.33 12.89 -6.51
C SER A 115 13.94 11.42 -6.31
N LEU A 116 14.38 10.54 -7.21
CA LEU A 116 14.23 9.09 -7.07
C LEU A 116 15.28 8.44 -6.17
N VAL A 117 16.44 9.08 -5.93
CA VAL A 117 17.57 8.44 -5.24
C VAL A 117 17.16 7.95 -3.85
N VAL A 118 16.56 8.83 -3.04
CA VAL A 118 16.12 8.50 -1.68
C VAL A 118 15.06 7.38 -1.67
N PRO A 119 13.91 7.52 -2.36
CA PRO A 119 12.88 6.47 -2.34
C PRO A 119 13.41 5.14 -2.91
N MET A 120 14.24 5.17 -3.96
CA MET A 120 14.80 3.94 -4.54
C MET A 120 15.85 3.29 -3.64
N ALA A 121 16.67 4.07 -2.94
CA ALA A 121 17.60 3.55 -1.95
C ALA A 121 16.87 2.89 -0.77
N VAL A 122 15.84 3.55 -0.23
CA VAL A 122 15.02 3.00 0.86
C VAL A 122 14.33 1.70 0.40
N PHE A 123 13.75 1.69 -0.80
CA PHE A 123 13.12 0.51 -1.38
C PHE A 123 14.14 -0.62 -1.58
N GLY A 124 15.30 -0.31 -2.17
CA GLY A 124 16.39 -1.27 -2.40
C GLY A 124 16.93 -1.88 -1.11
N LEU A 125 17.07 -1.08 -0.05
CA LEU A 125 17.47 -1.56 1.27
C LEU A 125 16.40 -2.48 1.88
N ALA A 126 15.11 -2.13 1.78
CA ALA A 126 14.02 -2.95 2.28
C ALA A 126 13.93 -4.31 1.55
N ILE A 127 14.14 -4.33 0.24
CA ILE A 127 14.21 -5.57 -0.57
C ILE A 127 15.45 -6.38 -0.20
N SER A 128 16.62 -5.75 -0.12
CA SER A 128 17.88 -6.45 0.20
C SER A 128 17.81 -7.11 1.58
N TYR A 129 17.29 -6.38 2.58
CA TYR A 129 17.04 -6.93 3.91
C TYR A 129 16.05 -8.10 3.85
N SER A 130 14.96 -7.96 3.09
CA SER A 130 13.98 -9.03 2.91
C SER A 130 14.60 -10.30 2.33
N LEU A 131 15.37 -10.18 1.25
CA LEU A 131 16.04 -11.29 0.59
C LEU A 131 17.06 -11.96 1.52
N ALA A 132 17.87 -11.17 2.23
CA ALA A 132 18.80 -11.69 3.22
C ALA A 132 18.10 -12.50 4.32
N THR A 133 16.97 -12.00 4.85
CA THR A 133 16.21 -12.72 5.88
C THR A 133 15.58 -14.02 5.36
N VAL A 134 15.12 -14.05 4.11
CA VAL A 134 14.59 -15.27 3.47
C VAL A 134 15.69 -16.29 3.25
N TYR A 135 16.84 -15.85 2.72
CA TYR A 135 18.00 -16.71 2.49
C TYR A 135 18.51 -17.35 3.79
N GLN A 136 18.67 -16.55 4.86
CA GLN A 136 19.12 -17.06 6.17
C GLN A 136 18.15 -18.08 6.77
N ARG A 137 16.84 -17.92 6.57
CA ARG A 137 15.82 -18.87 7.05
C ARG A 137 15.91 -20.19 6.30
N HIS A 138 16.05 -20.16 4.97
CA HIS A 138 16.22 -21.38 4.18
C HIS A 138 17.52 -22.10 4.52
N GLY A 139 18.65 -21.38 4.64
CA GLY A 139 19.94 -21.99 5.00
C GLY A 139 19.95 -22.68 6.36
N ARG A 140 19.25 -22.14 7.36
CA ARG A 140 19.08 -22.79 8.67
C ARG A 140 18.25 -24.06 8.61
N SER A 141 17.19 -24.09 7.79
CA SER A 141 16.33 -25.26 7.64
C SER A 141 17.05 -26.48 7.04
N PHE A 142 18.11 -26.27 6.24
CA PHE A 142 18.94 -27.36 5.71
C PHE A 142 19.96 -27.89 6.72
N ALA A 143 20.43 -27.04 7.65
CA ALA A 143 21.41 -27.42 8.67
C ALA A 143 20.80 -28.26 9.82
N GLU A 144 19.50 -28.16 10.05
CA GLU A 144 18.78 -28.90 11.10
C GLU A 144 18.29 -30.30 10.68
N ILE A 145 18.54 -30.74 9.44
CA ILE A 145 18.22 -32.12 9.02
C ILE A 145 19.34 -33.04 9.59
N PRO A 146 19.05 -33.91 10.58
CA PRO A 146 20.09 -34.76 11.13
C PRO A 146 20.55 -35.78 10.09
N PRO A 147 21.85 -36.13 10.05
CA PRO A 147 22.33 -37.22 9.23
C PRO A 147 21.62 -38.51 9.65
N ARG A 148 21.02 -39.20 8.68
CA ARG A 148 20.37 -40.51 8.86
C ARG A 148 21.39 -41.60 9.13
#